data_AF-K2RIM8-F1
#
_entry.id   AF-K2RIM8-F1
#
_cell.length_a   1.000
_cell.length_b   1.000
_cell.length_c   1.000
_cell.angle_alpha   90.00
_cell.angle_beta   90.00
_cell.angle_gamma   90.00
#
_symmetry.space_group_name_H-M   'P 1'
#
loop_
_entity.id
_entity.type
_entity.pdbx_description
1 polymer ?
#
loop_
_entity_poly.entity_id
_entity_poly.type
_entity_poly.pdbx_seq_one_letter_code
_entity_poly.pdbx_strand_id
1 'polypeptide(L)'
;MASPDEHHAQLNEKHQLIMDTCRSGDLGALQQLFIDCNITEGYPPVQPRGDLAKSPAPVTADLLETAVGHKHPEIVAFLLKTILTSTLSSCCTPTNPTSCSTNSTRGGALSEACDGGRTDPTIPDYLLDHGAAASEATGGPRGAPLGSAILGGQPVQLIQKMVAKGVPVSGIHVTLCLTARRADALQVLLESPSLRLSQEDAKKHLERVKEMGDDKLTAAISNHIEKAALGEKSEKRKWWAVFK
;
A
#
# COMPACT_ATOMS: atom_id res chain seq x y z
N MET A 1 -30.46 -4.71 36.23
CA MET A 1 -30.21 -5.09 34.83
C MET A 1 -30.21 -3.79 34.05
N ALA A 2 -29.10 -3.43 33.40
CA ALA A 2 -29.05 -2.23 32.58
C ALA A 2 -30.00 -2.38 31.38
N SER A 3 -30.64 -1.28 30.97
CA SER A 3 -31.47 -1.27 29.75
C SER A 3 -30.59 -1.57 28.53
N PRO A 4 -31.09 -2.26 27.49
CA PRO A 4 -30.36 -2.43 26.23
C PRO A 4 -29.78 -1.12 25.67
N ASP A 5 -30.50 -0.01 25.85
CA ASP A 5 -30.05 1.32 25.43
C ASP A 5 -28.83 1.84 26.20
N GLU A 6 -28.74 1.54 27.50
CA GLU A 6 -27.60 1.93 28.35
C GLU A 6 -26.33 1.17 27.95
N HIS A 7 -26.46 -0.11 27.58
CA HIS A 7 -25.33 -0.92 27.14
C HIS A 7 -24.78 -0.42 25.79
N HIS A 8 -25.65 -0.04 24.85
CA HIS A 8 -25.22 0.54 23.57
C HIS A 8 -24.53 1.88 23.73
N ALA A 9 -25.01 2.74 24.64
CA ALA A 9 -24.37 4.02 24.93
C ALA A 9 -22.94 3.85 25.49
N GLN A 10 -22.76 2.93 26.44
CA GLN A 10 -21.44 2.65 27.02
C GLN A 10 -20.46 2.07 25.99
N LEU A 11 -20.94 1.25 25.06
CA LEU A 11 -20.11 0.69 23.99
C LEU A 11 -19.59 1.78 23.05
N ASN A 12 -20.47 2.69 22.65
CA ASN A 12 -20.12 3.81 21.77
C ASN A 12 -19.12 4.76 22.45
N GLU A 13 -19.27 5.03 23.74
CA GLU A 13 -18.33 5.85 24.50
C GLU A 13 -16.93 5.21 24.55
N LYS A 14 -16.87 3.90 24.79
CA LYS A 14 -15.60 3.15 24.74
C LYS A 14 -14.97 3.17 23.35
N HIS A 15 -15.76 2.99 22.29
CA HIS A 15 -15.25 3.05 20.92
C HIS A 15 -14.63 4.42 20.62
N GLN A 16 -15.31 5.49 21.00
CA GLN A 16 -14.82 6.85 20.79
C GLN A 16 -13.53 7.10 21.58
N LEU A 17 -13.47 6.64 22.83
CA LEU A 17 -12.29 6.77 23.68
C LEU A 17 -11.07 6.04 23.10
N ILE A 18 -11.25 4.82 22.58
CA ILE A 18 -10.18 4.07 21.90
C ILE A 18 -9.71 4.83 20.65
N MET A 19 -10.63 5.36 19.85
CA MET A 19 -10.29 6.14 18.66
C MET A 19 -9.54 7.43 19.00
N ASP A 20 -9.95 8.16 20.03
CA ASP A 20 -9.28 9.39 20.45
C ASP A 20 -7.89 9.13 21.03
N THR A 21 -7.73 8.02 21.75
CA THR A 21 -6.42 7.56 22.23
C THR A 21 -5.51 7.15 21.07
N CYS A 22 -6.08 6.52 20.03
CA CYS A 22 -5.36 6.21 18.81
C CYS A 22 -4.90 7.49 18.08
N ARG A 23 -5.74 8.53 18.02
CA ARG A 23 -5.38 9.85 17.43
C ARG A 23 -4.29 10.57 18.22
N SER A 24 -4.31 10.47 19.55
CA SER A 24 -3.36 11.19 20.42
C SER A 24 -1.96 10.59 20.42
N GLY A 25 -1.80 9.32 20.05
CA GLY A 25 -0.50 8.63 20.10
C GLY A 25 -0.17 8.03 21.47
N ASP A 26 -1.12 7.98 22.41
CA ASP A 26 -0.88 7.43 23.75
C ASP A 26 -1.01 5.90 23.75
N LEU A 27 0.09 5.22 23.42
CA LEU A 27 0.16 3.76 23.41
C LEU A 27 -0.16 3.14 24.79
N GLY A 28 0.24 3.78 25.89
CA GLY A 28 0.02 3.24 27.23
C GLY A 28 -1.46 3.24 27.61
N ALA A 29 -2.14 4.35 27.35
CA ALA A 29 -3.59 4.44 27.52
C ALA A 29 -4.33 3.47 26.59
N LEU A 30 -3.88 3.33 25.34
CA LEU A 30 -4.49 2.39 24.37
C LEU A 30 -4.38 0.94 24.84
N GLN A 31 -3.22 0.54 25.34
CA GLN A 31 -2.99 -0.79 25.91
C GLN A 31 -3.90 -1.06 27.10
N GLN A 32 -4.05 -0.10 28.01
CA GLN A 32 -4.95 -0.22 29.16
C GLN A 32 -6.41 -0.38 28.72
N LEU A 33 -6.87 0.43 27.75
CA LEU A 33 -8.21 0.33 27.19
C LEU A 33 -8.47 -1.04 26.54
N PHE A 34 -7.46 -1.60 25.86
CA PHE A 34 -7.57 -2.94 25.29
C PHE A 34 -7.71 -4.01 26.38
N ILE A 35 -6.96 -3.92 27.47
CA ILE A 35 -7.08 -4.80 28.64
C ILE A 35 -8.49 -4.68 29.25
N ASP A 36 -8.97 -3.46 29.48
CA ASP A 36 -10.29 -3.18 30.07
C ASP A 36 -11.45 -3.68 29.18
N CYS A 37 -11.20 -3.81 27.88
CA CYS A 37 -12.13 -4.35 26.89
C CYS A 37 -11.94 -5.85 26.60
N ASN A 38 -11.01 -6.52 27.29
CA ASN A 38 -10.61 -7.91 27.06
C ASN A 38 -10.13 -8.18 25.62
N ILE A 39 -9.51 -7.19 24.97
CA ILE A 39 -8.87 -7.30 23.66
C ILE A 39 -7.44 -7.76 23.89
N THR A 40 -7.13 -8.99 23.49
CA THR A 40 -5.82 -9.63 23.71
C THR A 40 -5.15 -10.00 22.39
N GLU A 41 -3.90 -10.48 22.43
CA GLU A 41 -3.17 -10.89 21.24
C GLU A 41 -3.90 -12.01 20.48
N GLY A 42 -4.09 -11.85 19.18
CA GLY A 42 -4.86 -12.74 18.32
C GLY A 42 -6.37 -12.45 18.29
N TYR A 43 -6.83 -11.35 18.90
CA TYR A 43 -8.23 -10.95 18.87
C TYR A 43 -8.70 -10.76 17.42
N PRO A 44 -9.87 -11.32 17.03
CA PRO A 44 -10.31 -11.27 15.64
C PRO A 44 -10.60 -9.83 15.21
N PRO A 45 -10.25 -9.44 13.98
CA PRO A 45 -10.54 -8.10 13.49
C PRO A 45 -12.06 -7.87 13.42
N VAL A 46 -12.49 -6.71 13.92
CA VAL A 46 -13.90 -6.31 13.89
C VAL A 46 -14.22 -5.78 12.50
N GLN A 47 -15.18 -6.41 11.83
CA GLN A 47 -15.60 -6.00 10.49
C GLN A 47 -16.66 -4.88 10.54
N PRO A 48 -16.69 -3.97 9.54
CA PRO A 48 -17.66 -2.88 9.48
C PRO A 48 -19.13 -3.34 9.39
N ARG A 49 -19.38 -4.56 8.90
CA ARG A 49 -20.73 -5.11 8.71
C ARG A 49 -20.99 -6.24 9.70
N GLY A 50 -21.72 -5.95 10.78
CA GLY A 50 -22.38 -6.96 11.62
C GLY A 50 -21.88 -7.07 13.06
N ASP A 51 -20.62 -6.71 13.33
CA ASP A 51 -19.99 -6.99 14.64
C ASP A 51 -19.93 -5.78 15.58
N LEU A 52 -20.17 -4.57 15.07
CA LEU A 52 -20.12 -3.32 15.84
C LEU A 52 -21.03 -3.32 17.08
N ALA A 53 -22.21 -3.92 16.98
CA ALA A 53 -23.17 -3.97 18.09
C ALA A 53 -22.77 -4.98 19.19
N LYS A 54 -21.79 -5.83 18.94
CA LYS A 54 -21.42 -6.95 19.82
C LYS A 54 -19.97 -6.91 20.29
N SER A 55 -19.12 -6.12 19.63
CA SER A 55 -17.70 -6.05 19.94
C SER A 55 -17.35 -4.83 20.79
N PRO A 56 -16.61 -4.99 21.89
CA PRO A 56 -16.06 -3.86 22.66
C PRO A 56 -14.96 -3.11 21.90
N ALA A 57 -14.42 -3.69 20.82
CA ALA A 57 -13.41 -3.06 19.98
C ALA A 57 -14.05 -2.26 18.82
N PRO A 58 -13.50 -1.10 18.46
CA PRO A 58 -13.83 -0.42 17.21
C PRO A 58 -13.50 -1.27 15.98
N VAL A 59 -14.00 -0.85 14.82
CA VAL A 59 -13.60 -1.43 13.53
C VAL A 59 -12.07 -1.36 13.40
N THR A 60 -11.44 -2.51 13.20
CA THR A 60 -9.97 -2.61 13.17
C THR A 60 -9.35 -1.76 12.06
N ALA A 61 -10.04 -1.66 10.93
CA ALA A 61 -9.59 -0.84 9.82
C ALA A 61 -9.58 0.66 10.17
N ASP A 62 -10.61 1.16 10.86
CA ASP A 62 -10.69 2.55 11.29
C ASP A 62 -9.57 2.89 12.28
N LEU A 63 -9.22 1.95 13.17
CA LEU A 63 -8.08 2.11 14.10
C LEU A 63 -6.75 2.22 13.36
N LEU A 64 -6.51 1.35 12.38
CA LEU A 64 -5.29 1.38 11.59
C LEU A 64 -5.21 2.62 10.72
N GLU A 65 -6.29 2.99 10.03
CA GLU A 65 -6.37 4.22 9.24
C GLU A 65 -6.08 5.44 10.11
N THR A 66 -6.65 5.47 11.33
CA THR A 66 -6.42 6.54 12.30
C THR A 66 -4.95 6.61 12.75
N ALA A 67 -4.36 5.48 13.15
CA ALA A 67 -2.97 5.42 13.61
C ALA A 67 -1.99 5.81 12.49
N VAL A 68 -2.22 5.32 11.27
CA VAL A 68 -1.42 5.64 10.08
C VAL A 68 -1.57 7.12 9.72
N GLY A 69 -2.81 7.63 9.65
CA GLY A 69 -3.10 9.01 9.31
C GLY A 69 -2.48 10.02 10.29
N HIS A 70 -2.38 9.65 11.58
CA HIS A 70 -1.75 10.48 12.62
C HIS A 70 -0.26 10.18 12.83
N LYS A 71 0.33 9.24 12.07
CA LYS A 71 1.76 8.89 12.08
C LYS A 71 2.27 8.35 13.42
N HIS A 72 1.51 7.43 14.03
CA HIS A 72 1.87 6.76 15.29
C HIS A 72 2.36 5.32 15.05
N PRO A 73 3.63 5.11 14.64
CA PRO A 73 4.13 3.80 14.22
C PRO A 73 4.10 2.76 15.34
N GLU A 74 4.30 3.15 16.60
CA GLU A 74 4.21 2.29 17.77
C GLU A 74 2.78 1.77 18.00
N ILE A 75 1.76 2.60 17.76
CA ILE A 75 0.37 2.18 17.79
C ILE A 75 0.07 1.23 16.63
N VAL A 76 0.55 1.53 15.41
CA VAL A 76 0.39 0.62 14.26
C VAL A 76 1.01 -0.75 14.59
N ALA A 77 2.23 -0.78 15.13
CA ALA A 77 2.90 -2.03 15.51
C ALA A 77 2.11 -2.81 16.56
N PHE A 78 1.60 -2.12 17.59
CA PHE A 78 0.75 -2.70 18.61
C PHE A 78 -0.56 -3.26 18.03
N LEU A 79 -1.25 -2.53 17.15
CA LEU A 79 -2.48 -2.97 16.51
C LEU A 79 -2.24 -4.18 15.60
N LEU A 80 -1.17 -4.19 14.80
CA LEU A 80 -0.82 -5.33 13.96
C LEU A 80 -0.51 -6.57 14.80
N LYS A 81 0.24 -6.41 15.90
CA LYS A 81 0.56 -7.51 16.80
C LYS A 81 -0.69 -8.07 17.48
N THR A 82 -1.53 -7.18 18.01
CA THR A 82 -2.64 -7.55 18.88
C THR A 82 -3.82 -8.11 18.10
N ILE A 83 -4.17 -7.51 16.97
CA ILE A 83 -5.42 -7.83 16.24
C ILE A 83 -5.17 -8.67 14.98
N LEU A 84 -3.98 -8.55 14.38
CA LEU A 84 -3.74 -9.03 13.01
C LEU A 84 -2.74 -10.18 12.88
N THR A 85 -2.20 -10.68 13.99
CA THR A 85 -1.30 -11.84 14.02
C THR A 85 -1.91 -13.11 13.44
N SER A 86 -3.23 -13.30 13.57
CA SER A 86 -3.97 -14.45 13.03
C SER A 86 -4.56 -14.20 11.64
N THR A 87 -4.85 -12.95 11.27
CA THR A 87 -5.59 -12.60 10.05
C THR A 87 -4.74 -12.11 8.88
N LEU A 88 -3.55 -11.56 9.07
CA LEU A 88 -2.69 -11.18 7.92
C LEU A 88 -2.36 -12.39 7.03
N SER A 89 -2.21 -13.58 7.63
CA SER A 89 -2.02 -14.81 6.86
C SER A 89 -3.28 -15.27 6.11
N SER A 90 -4.48 -14.91 6.58
CA SER A 90 -5.75 -15.41 6.03
C SER A 90 -6.41 -14.41 5.06
N CYS A 91 -6.27 -13.11 5.31
CA CYS A 91 -6.87 -12.05 4.51
C CYS A 91 -6.05 -11.73 3.25
N CYS A 92 -4.75 -12.03 3.25
CA CYS A 92 -3.86 -11.81 2.12
C CYS A 92 -3.64 -13.08 1.28
N THR A 93 -4.64 -13.96 1.20
CA THR A 93 -4.59 -15.09 0.25
C THR A 93 -4.93 -14.59 -1.16
N PRO A 94 -4.19 -15.02 -2.21
CA PRO A 94 -4.43 -14.57 -3.59
C PRO A 94 -5.83 -14.93 -4.11
N THR A 95 -6.56 -15.78 -3.40
CA THR A 95 -7.92 -16.22 -3.74
C THR A 95 -9.03 -15.33 -3.20
N ASN A 96 -8.78 -14.39 -2.27
CA ASN A 96 -9.84 -13.54 -1.73
C ASN A 96 -9.36 -12.12 -1.29
N PRO A 97 -8.89 -11.28 -2.22
CA PRO A 97 -8.33 -9.95 -1.95
C PRO A 97 -9.36 -8.89 -1.51
N THR A 98 -10.63 -9.26 -1.33
CA THR A 98 -11.74 -8.31 -1.06
C THR A 98 -12.11 -8.19 0.42
N SER A 99 -11.60 -9.06 1.29
CA SER A 99 -12.07 -9.13 2.69
C SER A 99 -11.50 -8.05 3.62
N CYS A 100 -10.44 -7.34 3.24
CA CYS A 100 -9.92 -6.18 3.98
C CYS A 100 -10.26 -4.84 3.35
N SER A 101 -11.02 -4.85 2.25
CA SER A 101 -11.50 -3.62 1.62
C SER A 101 -12.55 -3.00 2.53
N THR A 102 -12.16 -1.99 3.30
CA THR A 102 -13.11 -1.01 3.80
C THR A 102 -13.85 -0.43 2.60
N ASN A 103 -15.15 -0.18 2.73
CA ASN A 103 -15.96 0.47 1.68
C ASN A 103 -15.55 1.94 1.44
N SER A 104 -14.42 2.40 2.01
CA SER A 104 -13.80 3.65 1.62
C SER A 104 -13.30 3.48 0.19
N THR A 105 -13.70 4.38 -0.70
CA THR A 105 -13.10 4.58 -2.02
C THR A 105 -11.60 4.98 -1.97
N ARG A 106 -11.01 5.01 -0.77
CA ARG A 106 -9.57 5.20 -0.48
C ARG A 106 -8.95 3.83 -0.26
N GLY A 107 -7.78 3.60 -0.86
CA GLY A 107 -7.07 2.32 -0.84
C GLY A 107 -6.72 1.82 0.57
N GLY A 108 -6.16 0.62 0.67
CA GLY A 108 -5.82 0.00 1.96
C GLY A 108 -4.81 0.81 2.80
N ALA A 109 -4.59 0.41 4.05
CA ALA A 109 -3.71 1.12 5.00
C ALA A 109 -2.31 1.43 4.45
N LEU A 110 -1.77 0.55 3.60
CA LEU A 110 -0.49 0.78 2.93
C LEU A 110 -0.56 1.90 1.89
N SER A 111 -1.65 2.01 1.12
CA SER A 111 -1.86 3.11 0.18
C SER A 111 -1.97 4.45 0.91
N GLU A 112 -2.74 4.51 2.00
CA GLU A 112 -2.88 5.74 2.81
C GLU A 112 -1.54 6.13 3.46
N ALA A 113 -0.78 5.15 3.97
CA ALA A 113 0.57 5.39 4.50
C ALA A 113 1.53 5.96 3.43
N CYS A 114 1.32 5.59 2.17
CA CYS A 114 2.13 6.06 1.05
C CYS A 114 1.70 7.43 0.50
N ASP A 115 0.42 7.81 0.63
CA ASP A 115 -0.14 9.04 0.05
C ASP A 115 0.27 10.32 0.81
N GLY A 116 0.69 10.18 2.07
CA GLY A 116 0.99 11.30 2.99
C GLY A 116 2.15 12.25 2.63
N GLY A 117 2.73 12.15 1.43
CA GLY A 117 3.89 12.95 0.99
C GLY A 117 5.23 12.23 1.20
N ARG A 118 6.34 12.97 1.19
CA ARG A 118 7.67 12.49 1.63
C ARG A 118 7.68 12.25 3.14
N THR A 119 6.85 11.32 3.60
CA THR A 119 6.73 10.93 4.99
C THR A 119 7.78 9.91 5.36
N ASP A 120 7.93 9.73 6.68
CA ASP A 120 8.72 8.67 7.26
C ASP A 120 8.34 7.32 6.64
N PRO A 121 9.27 6.63 5.96
CA PRO A 121 9.00 5.34 5.34
C PRO A 121 8.74 4.24 6.37
N THR A 122 8.96 4.47 7.66
CA THR A 122 8.84 3.46 8.72
C THR A 122 7.49 2.75 8.70
N ILE A 123 6.37 3.47 8.56
CA ILE A 123 5.04 2.86 8.54
C ILE A 123 4.81 2.01 7.28
N PRO A 124 4.98 2.54 6.04
CA PRO A 124 4.90 1.71 4.84
C PRO A 124 5.87 0.52 4.84
N ASP A 125 7.09 0.72 5.32
CA ASP A 125 8.14 -0.31 5.34
C ASP A 125 7.78 -1.46 6.29
N TYR A 126 7.29 -1.12 7.48
CA TYR A 126 6.78 -2.06 8.47
C TYR A 126 5.56 -2.83 7.95
N LEU A 127 4.60 -2.14 7.32
CA LEU A 127 3.42 -2.77 6.72
C LEU A 127 3.82 -3.77 5.64
N LEU A 128 4.78 -3.42 4.77
CA LEU A 128 5.31 -4.32 3.74
C LEU A 128 5.98 -5.55 4.36
N ASP A 129 6.73 -5.40 5.45
CA ASP A 129 7.38 -6.52 6.13
C ASP A 129 6.39 -7.48 6.79
N HIS A 130 5.23 -6.96 7.19
CA HIS A 130 4.15 -7.74 7.81
C HIS A 130 3.10 -8.23 6.81
N GLY A 131 3.44 -8.27 5.51
CA GLY A 131 2.62 -8.93 4.50
C GLY A 131 1.44 -8.10 4.00
N ALA A 132 1.41 -6.78 4.27
CA ALA A 132 0.43 -5.90 3.64
C ALA A 132 0.52 -6.06 2.11
N ALA A 133 -0.63 -6.36 1.50
CA ALA A 133 -0.71 -6.68 0.09
C ALA A 133 -0.43 -5.43 -0.75
N ALA A 134 0.82 -5.32 -1.21
CA ALA A 134 1.24 -4.22 -2.07
C ALA A 134 0.56 -4.22 -3.45
N SER A 135 -0.13 -5.31 -3.79
CA SER A 135 -0.91 -5.50 -5.03
C SER A 135 -2.42 -5.31 -4.85
N GLU A 136 -2.93 -4.82 -3.72
CA GLU A 136 -4.36 -4.55 -3.57
C GLU A 136 -4.80 -3.49 -4.59
N ALA A 137 -5.28 -3.96 -5.74
CA ALA A 137 -5.69 -3.18 -6.89
C ALA A 137 -7.16 -2.72 -6.75
N THR A 138 -7.61 -2.45 -5.53
CA THR A 138 -8.96 -1.95 -5.27
C THR A 138 -8.97 -0.43 -5.43
N GLY A 139 -9.10 0.02 -6.68
CA GLY A 139 -9.49 1.40 -6.99
C GLY A 139 -8.51 2.16 -7.89
N GLY A 140 -8.59 1.96 -9.21
CA GLY A 140 -7.94 2.85 -10.19
C GLY A 140 -6.43 3.12 -9.98
N PRO A 141 -5.85 4.12 -10.67
CA PRO A 141 -4.42 4.41 -10.60
C PRO A 141 -3.94 4.92 -9.24
N ARG A 142 -4.85 5.42 -8.40
CA ARG A 142 -4.55 6.04 -7.10
C ARG A 142 -4.80 5.13 -5.89
N GLY A 143 -5.54 4.03 -6.06
CA GLY A 143 -5.87 3.11 -4.96
C GLY A 143 -4.79 2.06 -4.72
N ALA A 144 -3.94 1.78 -5.71
CA ALA A 144 -2.85 0.82 -5.57
C ALA A 144 -1.68 1.42 -4.76
N PRO A 145 -1.14 0.71 -3.76
CA PRO A 145 -0.05 1.20 -2.91
C PRO A 145 1.16 1.76 -3.65
N LEU A 146 1.56 1.11 -4.75
CA LEU A 146 2.68 1.56 -5.58
C LEU A 146 2.37 2.90 -6.27
N GLY A 147 1.13 3.10 -6.73
CA GLY A 147 0.70 4.37 -7.30
C GLY A 147 0.74 5.51 -6.28
N SER A 148 0.22 5.26 -5.08
CA SER A 148 0.29 6.19 -3.95
C SER A 148 1.73 6.48 -3.55
N ALA A 149 2.63 5.49 -3.53
CA ALA A 149 4.04 5.71 -3.20
C ALA A 149 4.76 6.60 -4.23
N ILE A 150 4.46 6.41 -5.51
CA ILE A 150 5.02 7.23 -6.59
C ILE A 150 4.52 8.68 -6.47
N LEU A 151 3.20 8.87 -6.37
CA LEU A 151 2.56 10.19 -6.33
C LEU A 151 2.83 10.94 -5.02
N GLY A 152 2.81 10.24 -3.89
CA GLY A 152 3.14 10.76 -2.57
C GLY A 152 4.62 11.11 -2.45
N GLY A 153 5.47 10.70 -3.39
CA GLY A 153 6.87 11.10 -3.36
C GLY A 153 7.71 10.27 -2.39
N GLN A 154 7.29 9.03 -2.08
CA GLN A 154 7.99 8.13 -1.15
C GLN A 154 9.44 7.84 -1.59
N PRO A 155 10.35 7.48 -0.66
CA PRO A 155 11.73 7.13 -0.98
C PRO A 155 11.83 6.00 -2.03
N VAL A 156 12.81 6.08 -2.91
CA VAL A 156 12.99 5.09 -4.00
C VAL A 156 13.23 3.67 -3.46
N GLN A 157 13.81 3.54 -2.27
CA GLN A 157 14.04 2.27 -1.59
C GLN A 157 12.73 1.56 -1.24
N LEU A 158 11.70 2.31 -0.84
CA LEU A 158 10.38 1.76 -0.57
C LEU A 158 9.73 1.25 -1.87
N ILE A 159 9.84 2.02 -2.96
CA ILE A 159 9.35 1.62 -4.29
C ILE A 159 10.08 0.35 -4.78
N GLN A 160 11.40 0.28 -4.60
CA GLN A 160 12.18 -0.92 -4.90
C GLN A 160 11.70 -2.13 -4.08
N LYS A 161 11.46 -1.95 -2.78
CA LYS A 161 10.94 -3.00 -1.90
C LYS A 161 9.56 -3.49 -2.36
N MET A 162 8.66 -2.59 -2.75
CA MET A 162 7.36 -2.94 -3.32
C MET A 162 7.50 -3.79 -4.58
N VAL A 163 8.33 -3.37 -5.55
CA VAL A 163 8.57 -4.13 -6.78
C VAL A 163 9.20 -5.49 -6.48
N ALA A 164 10.17 -5.56 -5.55
CA ALA A 164 10.82 -6.80 -5.14
C ALA A 164 9.85 -7.79 -4.46
N LYS A 165 8.80 -7.30 -3.79
CA LYS A 165 7.70 -8.11 -3.23
C LYS A 165 6.68 -8.58 -4.29
N GLY A 166 6.96 -8.34 -5.58
CA GLY A 166 6.16 -8.88 -6.68
C GLY A 166 4.94 -8.03 -7.05
N VAL A 167 4.92 -6.74 -6.69
CA VAL A 167 3.87 -5.84 -7.13
C VAL A 167 3.87 -5.73 -8.66
N PRO A 168 2.74 -6.00 -9.33
CA PRO A 168 2.66 -5.88 -10.78
C PRO A 168 2.91 -4.45 -11.26
N VAL A 169 4.00 -4.26 -12.01
CA VAL A 169 4.30 -2.98 -12.67
C VAL A 169 3.67 -2.94 -14.06
N SER A 170 3.11 -1.79 -14.43
CA SER A 170 2.39 -1.59 -15.70
C SER A 170 2.62 -0.18 -16.26
N GLY A 171 2.21 0.08 -17.50
CA GLY A 171 2.34 1.41 -18.13
C GLY A 171 1.60 2.54 -17.38
N ILE A 172 0.61 2.21 -16.55
CA ILE A 172 -0.03 3.19 -15.65
C ILE A 172 1.01 3.74 -14.67
N HIS A 173 1.83 2.89 -14.06
CA HIS A 173 2.85 3.31 -13.11
C HIS A 173 3.93 4.17 -13.77
N VAL A 174 4.30 3.87 -15.02
CA VAL A 174 5.17 4.74 -15.83
C VAL A 174 4.55 6.13 -15.96
N THR A 175 3.27 6.21 -16.34
CA THR A 175 2.54 7.48 -16.45
C THR A 175 2.52 8.27 -15.13
N LEU A 176 2.38 7.57 -13.99
CA LEU A 176 2.43 8.20 -12.67
C LEU A 176 3.83 8.76 -12.37
N CYS A 177 4.91 8.04 -12.68
CA CYS A 177 6.27 8.56 -12.51
C CYS A 177 6.52 9.82 -13.35
N LEU A 178 6.00 9.87 -14.58
CA LEU A 178 6.10 11.07 -15.43
C LEU A 178 5.35 12.25 -14.82
N THR A 179 4.14 11.99 -14.33
CA THR A 179 3.28 13.00 -13.70
C THR A 179 3.92 13.56 -12.43
N ALA A 180 4.51 12.68 -11.61
CA ALA A 180 5.21 13.05 -10.37
C ALA A 180 6.64 13.58 -10.61
N ARG A 181 7.13 13.60 -11.86
CA ARG A 181 8.52 13.92 -12.23
C ARG A 181 9.57 13.13 -11.43
N ARG A 182 9.32 11.84 -11.21
CA ARG A 182 10.16 10.92 -10.42
C ARG A 182 11.02 10.04 -11.33
N ALA A 183 12.15 10.57 -11.79
CA ALA A 183 13.08 9.82 -12.66
C ALA A 183 13.74 8.62 -11.96
N ASP A 184 13.98 8.75 -10.66
CA ASP A 184 14.48 7.68 -9.79
C ASP A 184 13.49 6.50 -9.72
N ALA A 185 12.22 6.78 -9.45
CA ALA A 185 11.17 5.75 -9.42
C ALA A 185 10.97 5.15 -10.82
N LEU A 186 10.97 5.98 -11.87
CA LEU A 186 10.82 5.51 -13.26
C LEU A 186 11.90 4.48 -13.60
N GLN A 187 13.15 4.72 -13.22
CA GLN A 187 14.24 3.79 -13.47
C GLN A 187 13.98 2.42 -12.83
N VAL A 188 13.52 2.39 -11.58
CA VAL A 188 13.17 1.15 -10.87
C VAL A 188 12.07 0.38 -11.61
N LEU A 189 11.05 1.09 -12.11
CA LEU A 189 9.95 0.46 -12.84
C LEU A 189 10.40 -0.10 -14.20
N LEU A 190 11.25 0.64 -14.94
CA LEU A 190 11.77 0.24 -16.25
C LEU A 190 12.75 -0.96 -16.17
N GLU A 191 13.38 -1.15 -15.02
CA GLU A 191 14.25 -2.30 -14.73
C GLU A 191 13.46 -3.51 -14.20
N SER A 192 12.17 -3.35 -13.87
CA SER A 192 11.34 -4.43 -13.35
C SER A 192 11.03 -5.47 -14.44
N PRO A 193 11.24 -6.78 -14.19
CA PRO A 193 10.90 -7.83 -15.14
C PRO A 193 9.38 -8.00 -15.33
N SER A 194 8.57 -7.49 -14.40
CA SER A 194 7.10 -7.54 -14.52
C SER A 194 6.57 -6.49 -15.49
N LEU A 195 7.32 -5.43 -15.78
CA LEU A 195 6.86 -4.38 -16.68
C LEU A 195 6.89 -4.91 -18.12
N ARG A 196 5.71 -4.93 -18.75
CA ARG A 196 5.55 -5.15 -20.18
C ARG A 196 5.12 -3.83 -20.81
N LEU A 197 6.06 -3.18 -21.49
CA LEU A 197 5.81 -1.95 -22.23
C LEU A 197 5.97 -2.23 -23.72
N SER A 198 4.95 -1.96 -24.53
CA SER A 198 5.06 -2.06 -25.99
C SER A 198 6.02 -1.00 -26.53
N GLN A 199 6.59 -1.21 -27.73
CA GLN A 199 7.42 -0.19 -28.35
C GLN A 199 6.62 1.09 -28.62
N GLU A 200 5.35 0.95 -28.98
CA GLU A 200 4.41 2.05 -29.22
C GLU A 200 4.19 2.86 -27.93
N ASP A 201 3.93 2.20 -26.80
CA ASP A 201 3.74 2.88 -25.52
C ASP A 201 5.02 3.58 -25.05
N ALA A 202 6.18 2.93 -25.23
CA ALA A 202 7.47 3.52 -24.89
C ALA A 202 7.75 4.80 -25.70
N LYS A 203 7.45 4.79 -27.01
CA LYS A 203 7.56 5.97 -27.88
C LYS A 203 6.61 7.08 -27.44
N LYS A 204 5.35 6.75 -27.14
CA LYS A 204 4.35 7.70 -26.65
C LYS A 204 4.79 8.36 -25.33
N HIS A 205 5.36 7.58 -24.41
CA HIS A 205 5.92 8.12 -23.18
C HIS A 205 7.14 9.02 -23.45
N LEU A 206 8.02 8.65 -24.38
CA LEU A 206 9.17 9.47 -24.76
C LEU A 206 8.75 10.83 -25.34
N GLU A 207 7.76 10.86 -26.23
CA GLU A 207 7.22 12.11 -26.80
C GLU A 207 6.68 13.02 -25.71
N ARG A 208 5.85 12.47 -24.80
CA ARG A 208 5.31 13.22 -23.67
C ARG A 208 6.40 13.81 -22.76
N VAL A 209 7.48 13.07 -22.51
CA VAL A 209 8.58 13.57 -21.66
C VAL A 209 9.38 14.66 -22.36
N LYS A 210 9.56 14.58 -23.69
CA LYS A 210 10.19 15.65 -24.46
C LYS A 210 9.38 16.95 -24.38
N GLU A 211 8.05 16.87 -24.44
CA GLU A 211 7.17 18.04 -24.24
C GLU A 211 7.31 18.65 -22.84
N MET A 212 7.63 17.83 -21.83
CA MET A 212 7.85 18.30 -20.46
C MET A 212 9.22 18.98 -20.26
N GLY A 213 10.18 18.78 -21.16
CA GLY A 213 11.55 19.29 -21.04
C GLY A 213 12.34 18.69 -19.87
N ASP A 214 12.06 17.45 -19.48
CA ASP A 214 12.76 16.76 -18.39
C ASP A 214 13.84 15.83 -18.94
N ASP A 215 15.09 16.29 -18.94
CA ASP A 215 16.22 15.55 -19.50
C ASP A 215 16.47 14.22 -18.78
N LYS A 216 16.22 14.16 -17.47
CA LYS A 216 16.45 12.94 -16.67
C LYS A 216 15.44 11.87 -17.02
N LEU A 217 14.16 12.23 -17.13
CA LEU A 217 13.13 11.31 -17.60
C LEU A 217 13.36 10.90 -19.05
N THR A 218 13.79 11.84 -19.90
CA THR A 218 14.08 11.57 -21.32
C THR A 218 15.17 10.51 -21.44
N ALA A 219 16.28 10.69 -20.72
CA ALA A 219 17.38 9.75 -20.69
C ALA A 219 16.93 8.37 -20.19
N ALA A 220 16.11 8.31 -19.13
CA ALA A 220 15.62 7.05 -18.58
C ALA A 220 14.80 6.23 -19.61
N ILE A 221 13.86 6.86 -20.32
CA ILE A 221 13.04 6.17 -21.33
C ILE A 221 13.87 5.79 -22.55
N SER A 222 14.70 6.72 -23.07
CA SER A 222 15.55 6.44 -24.23
C SER A 222 16.47 5.25 -23.99
N ASN A 223 17.12 5.20 -22.82
CA ASN A 223 17.99 4.08 -22.45
C ASN A 223 17.22 2.75 -22.41
N HIS A 224 15.97 2.75 -21.94
CA HIS A 224 15.15 1.55 -21.91
C HIS A 224 14.78 1.07 -23.33
N ILE A 225 14.38 1.97 -24.22
CA ILE A 225 14.07 1.65 -25.63
C ILE A 225 15.29 1.06 -26.33
N GLU A 226 16.48 1.67 -26.14
CA GLU A 226 17.72 1.18 -26.74
C GLU A 226 18.10 -0.21 -26.22
N LYS A 227 18.01 -0.43 -24.90
CA LYS A 227 18.25 -1.74 -24.28
C LYS A 227 17.30 -2.81 -24.82
N ALA A 228 16.01 -2.50 -24.95
CA ALA A 228 15.02 -3.42 -25.51
C ALA A 228 15.34 -3.79 -26.96
N ALA A 229 15.72 -2.80 -27.78
CA ALA A 229 16.12 -3.03 -29.17
C ALA A 229 17.39 -3.88 -29.32
N LEU A 230 18.35 -3.75 -28.39
CA LEU A 230 19.55 -4.60 -28.34
C LEU A 230 19.23 -6.03 -27.89
N GLY A 231 18.34 -6.18 -26.90
CA GLY A 231 17.86 -7.48 -26.43
C GLY A 231 17.23 -8.31 -27.54
N GLU A 232 16.30 -7.73 -28.30
CA GLU A 232 15.64 -8.40 -29.43
C GLU A 232 16.64 -8.85 -30.51
N LYS A 233 17.66 -8.03 -30.80
CA LYS A 233 18.69 -8.37 -31.79
C LYS A 233 19.56 -9.54 -31.33
N SER A 234 19.91 -9.58 -30.05
CA SER A 234 20.69 -10.68 -29.47
C SER A 234 19.92 -12.00 -29.50
N GLU A 235 18.62 -11.97 -29.21
CA GLU A 235 17.79 -13.17 -29.12
C GLU A 235 17.50 -13.78 -30.50
N LYS A 236 17.21 -12.93 -31.50
CA LYS A 236 17.08 -13.36 -32.91
C LYS A 236 18.35 -14.06 -33.40
N ARG A 237 19.55 -13.52 -33.10
CA ARG A 237 20.84 -14.13 -33.49
C ARG A 237 21.07 -15.50 -32.88
N LYS A 238 20.65 -15.73 -31.63
CA LYS A 238 20.73 -17.05 -30.98
C LYS A 238 19.84 -18.08 -31.69
N TRP A 239 18.62 -17.70 -32.06
CA TRP A 239 17.71 -18.55 -32.83
C TRP A 239 18.33 -19.01 -34.15
N TRP A 240 18.95 -18.11 -34.92
CA TRP A 240 19.62 -18.47 -36.18
C TRP A 240 20.83 -19.38 -36.01
N ALA A 241 21.45 -19.43 -34.83
CA ALA A 241 22.60 -20.29 -34.56
C ALA A 241 22.21 -21.76 -34.27
N VAL A 242 20.95 -22.02 -33.89
CA VAL A 242 20.44 -23.38 -33.64
C VAL A 242 20.16 -24.15 -34.95
N PHE A 243 19.99 -23.44 -36.07
CA PHE A 243 19.69 -24.01 -37.39
C PHE A 243 20.91 -24.13 -38.31
N LYS A 244 22.12 -23.98 -37.78
CA LYS A 244 23.39 -24.23 -38.49
C LYS A 244 24.07 -25.46 -37.94
#